data_AF-A0A4R0XLJ3-F1
#
_entry.id   AF-A0A4R0XLJ3-F1
#
_cell.length_a   1.000
_cell.length_b   1.000
_cell.length_c   1.000
_cell.angle_alpha   90.00
_cell.angle_beta   90.00
_cell.angle_gamma   90.00
#
_symmetry.space_group_name_H-M   'P 1'
#
loop_
_entity.id
_entity.type
_entity.pdbx_description
1 polymer ?
#
loop_
_entity_poly.entity_id
_entity_poly.type
_entity_poly.pdbx_seq_one_letter_code
_entity_poly.pdbx_strand_id
1 'polypeptide(L)'
;MKKTWSWDRFENIDCFGNEGEPTGTYIWPKSKGGVRIPENRMLLSKKSIEAIGDETKGEVNGIRYSITKQFVLGGDIYGNMKIQTDRYGGWIEVVKKVQK
;
A
#
# COMPACT_ATOMS: atom_id res chain seq x y z
N MET A 1 14.06 6.81 13.78
CA MET A 1 13.75 5.63 12.92
C MET A 1 12.68 6.03 11.92
N LYS A 2 12.84 5.74 10.61
CA LYS A 2 11.79 6.03 9.61
C LYS A 2 10.79 4.87 9.60
N LYS A 3 9.52 5.15 9.93
CA LYS A 3 8.40 4.19 9.97
C LYS A 3 8.12 3.62 8.57
N THR A 4 7.83 2.33 8.48
CA THR A 4 7.15 1.73 7.33
C THR A 4 5.67 2.01 7.53
N TRP A 5 5.05 2.87 6.74
CA TRP A 5 3.65 3.23 6.99
C TRP A 5 2.67 2.16 6.55
N SER A 6 3.09 1.22 5.69
CA SER A 6 2.21 0.12 5.28
C SER A 6 1.99 -0.93 6.38
N TRP A 7 2.89 -1.00 7.38
CA TRP A 7 2.84 -2.01 8.45
C TRP A 7 3.46 -1.49 9.75
N ASP A 8 2.68 -1.49 10.83
CA ASP A 8 3.17 -1.26 12.18
C ASP A 8 3.67 -2.57 12.80
N ARG A 9 4.96 -2.65 13.11
CA ARG A 9 5.58 -3.85 13.70
C ARG A 9 5.30 -3.99 15.19
N PHE A 10 5.01 -2.90 15.89
CA PHE A 10 4.74 -2.92 17.32
C PHE A 10 3.31 -3.41 17.58
N GLU A 11 2.35 -2.86 16.84
CA GLU A 11 0.93 -3.25 16.95
C GLU A 11 0.57 -4.46 16.06
N ASN A 12 1.47 -4.86 15.15
CA ASN A 12 1.28 -5.96 14.20
C ASN A 12 0.02 -5.81 13.33
N ILE A 13 -0.21 -4.57 12.87
CA ILE A 13 -1.32 -4.17 12.00
C ILE A 13 -0.81 -3.57 10.71
N ASP A 14 -1.59 -3.67 9.63
CA ASP A 14 -1.37 -2.88 8.43
C ASP A 14 -1.91 -1.45 8.52
N CYS A 15 -1.66 -0.65 7.48
CA CYS A 15 -2.13 0.73 7.38
C CYS A 15 -3.66 0.90 7.33
N PHE A 16 -4.42 -0.20 7.25
CA PHE A 16 -5.87 -0.23 7.35
C PHE A 16 -6.35 -0.71 8.74
N GLY A 17 -5.43 -0.93 9.69
CA GLY A 17 -5.74 -1.42 11.02
C GLY A 17 -6.13 -2.90 11.08
N ASN A 18 -5.88 -3.68 10.02
CA ASN A 18 -6.10 -5.11 10.05
C ASN A 18 -4.86 -5.81 10.61
N GLU A 19 -5.06 -6.64 11.65
CA GLU A 19 -4.05 -7.53 12.19
C GLU A 19 -3.77 -8.71 11.23
N GLY A 20 -2.56 -9.29 11.33
CA GLY A 20 -2.25 -10.56 10.67
C GLY A 20 -0.77 -10.78 10.40
N GLU A 21 -0.46 -11.72 9.50
CA GLU A 21 0.90 -11.91 9.01
C GLU A 21 1.24 -10.88 7.92
N PRO A 22 2.41 -10.20 8.01
CA PRO A 22 2.83 -9.23 7.02
C PRO A 22 3.07 -9.91 5.67
N THR A 23 2.17 -9.68 4.72
CA THR A 23 2.20 -10.30 3.40
C THR A 23 2.61 -9.28 2.34
N GLY A 24 3.57 -9.64 1.48
CA GLY A 24 4.03 -8.76 0.42
C GLY A 24 3.05 -8.71 -0.76
N THR A 25 2.62 -7.52 -1.15
CA THR A 25 1.77 -7.29 -2.33
C THR A 25 2.34 -6.18 -3.23
N TYR A 26 1.75 -6.02 -4.41
CA TYR A 26 2.05 -4.93 -5.33
C TYR A 26 1.22 -3.69 -5.00
N ILE A 27 1.81 -2.49 -5.09
CA ILE A 27 1.05 -1.25 -4.94
C ILE A 27 0.22 -1.03 -6.22
N TRP A 28 0.86 -0.99 -7.38
CA TRP A 28 0.16 -1.05 -8.66
C TRP A 28 -0.06 -2.52 -9.07
N PRO A 29 -1.31 -2.95 -9.30
CA PRO A 29 -1.62 -4.36 -9.56
C PRO A 29 -0.87 -4.93 -10.76
N LYS A 30 -0.42 -6.18 -10.63
CA LYS A 30 0.30 -6.89 -11.70
C LYS A 30 -0.58 -7.08 -12.93
N SER A 31 -1.87 -7.35 -12.75
CA SER A 31 -2.86 -7.46 -13.84
C SER A 31 -3.03 -6.16 -14.64
N LYS A 32 -2.71 -5.01 -14.03
CA LYS A 32 -2.73 -3.67 -14.64
C LYS A 32 -1.34 -3.22 -15.14
N GLY A 33 -0.40 -4.15 -15.28
CA GLY A 33 0.97 -3.90 -15.77
C GLY A 33 1.98 -3.51 -14.70
N GLY A 34 1.69 -3.73 -13.42
CA GLY A 34 2.61 -3.44 -12.33
C GLY A 34 3.84 -4.34 -12.35
N VAL A 35 5.02 -3.74 -12.28
CA VAL A 35 6.29 -4.48 -12.35
C VAL A 35 6.78 -4.92 -10.97
N ARG A 36 7.62 -5.96 -10.93
CA ARG A 36 8.21 -6.50 -9.71
C ARG A 36 9.49 -5.77 -9.34
N ILE A 37 9.33 -4.55 -8.83
CA ILE A 37 10.43 -3.72 -8.31
C ILE A 37 10.19 -3.37 -6.83
N PRO A 38 11.24 -3.04 -6.05
CA PRO A 38 11.10 -2.68 -4.63
C PRO A 38 10.08 -1.56 -4.35
N GLU A 39 10.00 -0.57 -5.24
CA GLU A 39 9.13 0.60 -5.20
C GLU A 39 7.66 0.24 -5.36
N ASN A 40 7.35 -0.80 -6.14
CA ASN A 40 5.99 -1.24 -6.39
C ASN A 40 5.51 -2.29 -5.39
N ARG A 41 6.19 -2.48 -4.25
CA ARG A 41 5.85 -3.53 -3.28
C ARG A 41 5.55 -2.91 -1.93
N MET A 42 4.55 -3.43 -1.22
CA MET A 42 4.24 -3.05 0.17
C MET A 42 3.92 -4.28 1.02
N LEU A 43 3.84 -4.11 2.35
CA LEU A 43 3.38 -5.14 3.28
C LEU A 43 1.97 -4.79 3.76
N LEU A 44 1.04 -5.74 3.66
CA LEU A 44 -0.35 -5.64 4.13
C LEU A 44 -0.80 -6.99 4.72
N SER A 45 -1.91 -7.00 5.45
CA SER A 45 -2.53 -8.26 5.90
C SER A 45 -3.20 -8.96 4.71
N LYS A 46 -3.35 -10.29 4.78
CA LYS A 46 -4.10 -11.05 3.75
C LYS A 46 -5.51 -10.48 3.54
N LYS A 47 -6.19 -10.12 4.63
CA LYS A 47 -7.53 -9.51 4.62
C LYS A 47 -7.57 -8.22 3.81
N SER A 48 -6.60 -7.33 4.01
CA SER A 48 -6.52 -6.08 3.22
C SER A 48 -6.16 -6.34 1.77
N ILE A 49 -5.29 -7.31 1.48
CA ILE A 49 -4.93 -7.69 0.10
C ILE A 49 -6.16 -8.20 -0.65
N GLU A 50 -6.95 -9.08 -0.04
CA GLU A 50 -8.17 -9.63 -0.62
C GLU A 50 -9.24 -8.53 -0.84
N ALA A 51 -9.37 -7.60 0.10
CA ALA A 51 -10.31 -6.48 -0.01
C ALA A 51 -9.93 -5.48 -1.11
N ILE A 52 -8.63 -5.26 -1.36
CA ILE A 52 -8.15 -4.38 -2.43
C ILE A 52 -8.23 -5.08 -3.79
N GLY A 53 -7.79 -6.34 -3.88
CA GLY A 53 -7.68 -7.06 -5.14
C GLY A 53 -6.85 -6.28 -6.17
N ASP A 54 -7.44 -6.02 -7.33
CA ASP A 54 -6.84 -5.24 -8.41
C ASP A 54 -7.36 -3.79 -8.47
N GLU A 55 -8.13 -3.35 -7.48
CA GLU A 55 -8.66 -1.99 -7.43
C GLU A 55 -7.57 -0.96 -7.15
N THR A 56 -7.73 0.24 -7.71
CA THR A 56 -6.79 1.35 -7.54
C THR A 56 -7.36 2.45 -6.64
N LYS A 57 -8.57 2.27 -6.12
CA LYS A 57 -9.20 3.14 -5.13
C LYS A 57 -10.31 2.37 -4.45
N GLY A 58 -10.59 2.67 -3.19
CA GLY A 58 -11.64 1.98 -2.45
C GLY A 58 -11.57 2.30 -0.97
N GLU A 59 -12.13 1.41 -0.17
CA GLU A 59 -12.15 1.52 1.29
C GLU A 59 -11.90 0.14 1.90
N VAL A 60 -11.04 0.09 2.91
CA VAL A 60 -10.77 -1.11 3.70
C VAL A 60 -10.87 -0.72 5.17
N ASN A 61 -11.70 -1.41 5.93
CA ASN A 61 -11.87 -1.16 7.37
C ASN A 61 -12.21 0.31 7.70
N GLY A 62 -13.06 0.95 6.89
CA GLY A 62 -13.43 2.36 7.05
C GLY A 62 -12.37 3.38 6.63
N ILE A 63 -11.21 2.92 6.15
CA ILE A 63 -10.10 3.76 5.68
C ILE A 63 -10.07 3.75 4.16
N ARG A 64 -10.28 4.92 3.56
CA ARG A 64 -10.25 5.08 2.10
C ARG A 64 -8.83 5.07 1.59
N TYR A 65 -8.64 4.52 0.39
CA TYR A 65 -7.37 4.51 -0.30
C TYR A 65 -7.48 4.93 -1.76
N SER A 66 -6.37 5.40 -2.31
CA SER A 66 -6.20 5.70 -3.72
C SER A 66 -4.77 5.39 -4.15
N ILE A 67 -4.62 4.73 -5.29
CA ILE A 67 -3.34 4.32 -5.86
C ILE A 67 -3.12 5.11 -7.16
N THR A 68 -2.05 5.89 -7.19
CA THR A 68 -1.65 6.66 -8.37
C THR A 68 -0.60 5.88 -9.14
N LYS A 69 -0.83 5.69 -10.45
CA LYS A 69 0.15 5.11 -11.37
C LYS A 69 1.37 6.02 -11.48
N GLN A 70 2.56 5.44 -11.46
CA GLN A 70 3.85 6.12 -11.62
C GLN A 70 4.70 5.36 -12.63
N PHE A 71 5.67 6.06 -13.23
CA PHE A 71 6.59 5.51 -14.21
C PHE A 71 8.02 5.74 -13.74
N VAL A 72 8.88 4.74 -13.85
CA VAL A 72 10.33 4.95 -13.76
C VAL A 72 10.94 5.06 -15.16
N LEU A 73 12.16 5.63 -15.23
CA LEU A 73 12.98 5.63 -16.45
C LEU A 73 13.09 4.20 -16.98
N GLY A 74 12.71 3.98 -18.24
CA GLY A 74 12.63 2.65 -18.85
C GLY A 74 11.19 2.12 -19.09
N GLY A 75 10.16 2.85 -18.63
CA GLY A 75 8.75 2.51 -18.92
C GLY A 75 8.09 1.56 -17.91
N ASP A 76 8.84 1.13 -16.90
CA ASP A 76 8.35 0.29 -15.82
C ASP A 76 7.31 1.03 -14.95
N ILE A 77 6.21 0.35 -14.65
CA ILE A 77 5.04 0.90 -13.94
C ILE A 77 5.04 0.48 -12.47
N TYR A 78 4.89 1.46 -11.58
CA TYR A 78 4.66 1.23 -10.15
C TYR A 78 3.53 2.11 -9.61
N GLY A 79 3.15 1.90 -8.36
CA GLY A 79 2.09 2.65 -7.69
C GLY A 79 2.59 3.44 -6.49
N ASN A 80 1.94 4.57 -6.22
CA ASN A 80 2.00 5.27 -4.94
C ASN A 80 0.60 5.20 -4.29
N MET A 81 0.51 4.62 -3.09
CA MET A 81 -0.75 4.51 -2.35
C MET A 81 -0.88 5.67 -1.35
N LYS A 82 -2.08 6.24 -1.28
CA LYS A 82 -2.50 7.20 -0.25
C LYS A 82 -3.68 6.63 0.51
N ILE A 83 -3.74 6.89 1.81
CA ILE A 83 -4.87 6.54 2.67
C ILE A 83 -5.42 7.79 3.37
N GLN A 84 -6.71 7.77 3.70
CA GLN A 84 -7.38 8.83 4.45
C GLN A 84 -7.57 8.40 5.89
N THR A 85 -6.79 8.99 6.80
CA THR A 85 -6.71 8.56 8.22
C THR A 85 -7.54 9.40 9.18
N ASP A 86 -8.16 10.50 8.71
CA ASP A 86 -8.95 11.38 9.56
C ASP A 86 -10.34 11.69 8.98
N ARG A 87 -11.21 12.18 9.86
CA ARG A 87 -12.57 12.62 9.53
C ARG A 87 -12.60 13.96 8.78
N TYR A 88 -11.45 14.66 8.70
CA TYR A 88 -11.29 15.98 8.07
C TYR A 88 -10.84 15.90 6.62
N GLY A 89 -10.55 14.70 6.12
CA GLY A 89 -10.28 14.41 4.72
C GLY A 89 -8.80 14.34 4.33
N GLY A 90 -7.87 14.39 5.30
CA GLY A 90 -6.43 14.38 5.05
C GLY A 90 -5.95 13.06 4.42
N TRP A 91 -5.25 13.16 3.29
CA TRP A 91 -4.63 12.02 2.62
C TRP A 91 -3.14 11.92 2.98
N ILE A 92 -2.71 10.74 3.42
CA ILE A 92 -1.32 10.45 3.78
C ILE A 92 -0.73 9.43 2.81
N GLU A 93 0.47 9.68 2.32
CA GLU A 93 1.22 8.71 1.50
C GLU A 93 1.71 7.53 2.32
N VAL A 94 1.37 6.33 1.85
CA VAL A 94 1.84 5.08 2.42
C VAL A 94 3.28 4.86 1.95
N VAL A 95 4.24 5.33 2.75
CA VAL A 95 5.67 5.19 2.45
C VAL A 95 6.24 3.85 2.93
N LYS A 96 7.12 3.28 2.10
CA LYS A 96 7.93 2.09 2.43
C LYS A 96 9.38 2.47 2.64
N LYS A 97 10.05 1.83 3.61
CA LYS A 97 11.51 1.86 3.72
C LYS A 97 12.08 0.55 3.17
N VAL A 98 12.92 0.63 2.15
CA VAL A 98 13.82 -0.47 1.78
C VAL A 98 14.90 -0.53 2.86
N GLN A 99 14.98 -1.63 3.62
CA GLN A 99 16.16 -1.88 4.46
C GLN A 99 17.32 -2.17 3.50
N LYS A 100 18.34 -1.31 3.54
CA LYS A 100 19.68 -1.67 3.04
C LYS A 100 20.33 -2.59 4.06
#